data_AF-A0A9E4SH19-F1
#
_entry.id   AF-A0A9E4SH19-F1
#
_cell.length_a   1.000
_cell.length_b   1.000
_cell.length_c   1.000
_cell.angle_alpha   90.00
_cell.angle_beta   90.00
_cell.angle_gamma   90.00
#
_symmetry.space_group_name_H-M   'P 1'
#
loop_
_entity.id
_entity.type
_entity.pdbx_description
1 polymer ?
#
loop_
_entity_poly.entity_id
_entity_poly.type
_entity_poly.pdbx_seq_one_letter_code
_entity_poly.pdbx_strand_id
1 'polypeptide(L)' 'SFKPAPAVYRRAARNLGMEPSEIIMVSANSFDVMGARTCGFRGAYVNRYDLPFEDTHKQYEPDVTVKNFVELADALL' A
#
# COMPACT_ATOMS: atom_id res chain seq x y z
N SER A 1 5.81 1.19 -17.71
CA SER A 1 4.57 0.81 -17.01
C SER A 1 4.29 1.78 -15.89
N PHE A 2 3.02 2.08 -15.63
CA PHE A 2 2.59 2.94 -14.52
C PHE A 2 1.80 2.13 -13.51
N LYS A 3 1.70 2.62 -12.27
CA LYS A 3 0.84 2.05 -11.24
C LYS A 3 -0.62 2.01 -11.75
N PRO A 4 -1.39 0.97 -11.41
CA PRO A 4 -1.08 -0.14 -10.51
C PRO A 4 -0.47 -1.38 -11.21
N ALA A 5 0.23 -1.23 -12.35
CA ALA A 5 0.82 -2.37 -13.04
C ALA A 5 1.82 -3.13 -12.13
N PRO A 6 1.70 -4.46 -11.96
CA PRO A 6 2.55 -5.26 -11.05
C PRO A 6 4.05 -5.14 -11.29
N ALA A 7 4.47 -4.81 -12.51
CA ALA A 7 5.86 -4.59 -12.87
C ALA A 7 6.53 -3.49 -12.04
N VAL A 8 5.78 -2.46 -11.63
CA VAL A 8 6.29 -1.35 -10.82
C VAL A 8 6.68 -1.82 -9.42
N TYR A 9 5.77 -2.51 -8.72
CA TYR A 9 6.01 -3.01 -7.36
C TYR A 9 7.07 -4.11 -7.33
N ARG A 10 7.00 -5.07 -8.27
CA ARG A 10 8.03 -6.13 -8.36
C ARG A 10 9.42 -5.59 -8.68
N ARG A 11 9.51 -4.51 -9.46
CA ARG A 11 10.80 -3.84 -9.71
C ARG A 11 11.30 -3.13 -8.46
N ALA A 12 10.43 -2.49 -7.68
CA ALA A 12 10.79 -1.88 -6.41
C ALA A 12 11.37 -2.92 -5.43
N ALA A 13 10.69 -4.06 -5.25
CA ALA A 13 11.19 -5.15 -4.40
C ALA A 13 12.57 -5.66 -4.83
N ARG A 14 12.74 -5.93 -6.14
CA ARG A 14 14.05 -6.33 -6.69
C ARG A 14 15.15 -5.30 -6.49
N ASN A 15 14.84 -4.02 -6.58
CA ASN A 15 15.82 -2.96 -6.40
C ASN A 15 16.24 -2.80 -4.93
N LEU A 16 15.32 -3.06 -4.00
CA LEU A 16 15.59 -3.04 -2.57
C LEU A 16 16.26 -4.33 -2.08
N GLY A 17 16.17 -5.41 -2.86
CA GLY A 17 16.68 -6.73 -2.45
C GLY A 17 15.88 -7.34 -1.30
N MET A 18 14.59 -7.01 -1.20
CA MET A 18 13.70 -7.42 -0.13
C MET A 18 12.54 -8.24 -0.70
N GLU A 19 12.02 -9.16 0.10
CA GLU A 19 10.79 -9.85 -0.23
C GLU A 19 9.60 -8.87 -0.21
N PRO A 20 8.59 -9.06 -1.07
CA PRO A 20 7.42 -8.17 -1.10
C PRO A 20 6.79 -7.93 0.28
N SER A 21 6.69 -8.97 1.11
CA SER A 21 6.09 -8.91 2.45
C SER A 21 6.87 -8.03 3.44
N GLU A 22 8.13 -7.72 3.16
CA GLU A 22 8.97 -6.85 3.98
C GLU A 22 8.80 -5.36 3.63
N ILE A 23 8.06 -5.05 2.57
CA ILE A 23 7.90 -3.69 2.04
C ILE A 23 6.48 -3.21 2.30
N ILE A 24 6.35 -2.00 2.84
CA ILE A 24 5.06 -1.34 3.00
C ILE A 24 4.86 -0.25 1.95
N MET A 25 3.73 -0.31 1.26
CA MET A 25 3.29 0.74 0.35
C MET A 25 2.44 1.76 1.10
N VAL A 26 2.90 3.00 1.16
CA VAL A 26 2.19 4.11 1.80
C VAL A 26 1.67 5.06 0.72
N SER A 27 0.36 5.29 0.65
CA SER A 27 -0.22 6.19 -0.35
C SER A 27 -1.56 6.76 0.08
N ALA A 28 -1.88 7.97 -0.41
CA ALA A 28 -3.22 8.55 -0.32
C ALA A 28 -4.11 8.15 -1.50
N ASN A 29 -3.60 7.32 -2.43
CA ASN A 29 -4.35 6.77 -3.55
C ASN A 29 -4.67 5.29 -3.28
N SER A 30 -5.94 4.96 -3.18
CA SER A 30 -6.46 3.60 -2.90
C SER A 30 -5.94 2.56 -3.89
N PHE A 31 -5.98 2.87 -5.20
CA PHE A 31 -5.51 2.00 -6.27
C PHE A 31 -4.03 1.61 -6.13
N ASP A 32 -3.21 2.49 -5.55
CA ASP A 32 -1.77 2.28 -5.44
C ASP A 32 -1.44 1.34 -4.28
N VAL A 33 -2.20 1.47 -3.18
CA VAL A 33 -2.14 0.54 -2.05
C VAL A 33 -2.64 -0.84 -2.50
N MET A 34 -3.81 -0.90 -3.13
CA MET A 34 -4.37 -2.17 -3.65
C MET A 34 -3.41 -2.84 -4.65
N GLY A 35 -2.85 -2.08 -5.60
CA GLY A 35 -1.87 -2.61 -6.56
C GLY A 35 -0.64 -3.23 -5.86
N ALA A 36 -0.13 -2.60 -4.81
CA ALA A 36 0.97 -3.15 -4.02
C ALA A 36 0.54 -4.41 -3.23
N ARG A 37 -0.64 -4.39 -2.60
CA ARG A 37 -1.20 -5.53 -1.85
C ARG A 37 -1.35 -6.77 -2.73
N THR A 38 -1.84 -6.62 -3.96
CA THR A 38 -1.91 -7.74 -4.93
C THR A 38 -0.53 -8.31 -5.32
N CYS A 39 0.55 -7.55 -5.11
CA CYS A 39 1.93 -7.98 -5.35
C CYS A 39 2.61 -8.56 -4.10
N GLY A 40 1.89 -8.68 -2.98
CA GLY A 40 2.39 -9.22 -1.71
C GLY A 40 3.02 -8.18 -0.78
N PHE A 41 2.89 -6.88 -1.08
CA PHE A 41 3.37 -5.83 -0.19
C PHE A 41 2.44 -5.69 1.02
N ARG A 42 2.96 -5.11 2.10
CA ARG A 42 2.14 -4.45 3.11
C ARG A 42 1.54 -3.16 2.55
N GLY A 43 0.43 -2.68 3.10
CA GLY A 43 -0.25 -1.47 2.63
C GLY A 43 -0.73 -0.57 3.75
N ALA A 44 -0.42 0.72 3.64
CA ALA A 44 -0.95 1.78 4.48
C ALA A 44 -1.66 2.82 3.61
N TYR A 45 -2.96 3.01 3.86
CA TYR A 45 -3.77 4.00 3.17
C TYR A 45 -3.89 5.28 4.01
N VAL A 46 -3.38 6.39 3.47
CA VAL A 46 -3.45 7.71 4.12
C VAL A 46 -4.69 8.44 3.61
N ASN A 47 -5.84 8.15 4.21
CA ASN A 47 -7.15 8.66 3.85
C ASN A 47 -7.40 10.06 4.43
N ARG A 48 -6.85 11.08 3.77
CA ARG A 48 -6.97 12.49 4.18
C ARG A 48 -8.37 13.08 4.04
N TYR A 49 -9.21 12.46 3.21
CA TYR A 49 -10.49 13.02 2.75
C TYR A 49 -11.69 12.12 3.03
N ASP A 50 -11.50 11.07 3.84
CA ASP A 50 -12.52 10.08 4.16
C ASP A 50 -13.19 9.47 2.91
N LEU A 51 -12.37 9.20 1.88
CA LEU A 51 -12.82 8.59 0.63
C LEU A 51 -13.00 7.08 0.81
N PRO A 52 -13.95 6.46 0.08
CA PRO A 52 -14.06 5.00 0.07
C PRO A 52 -12.79 4.36 -0.51
N PHE A 53 -12.45 3.17 -0.01
CA PHE A 53 -11.43 2.34 -0.63
C PHE A 53 -12.01 1.58 -1.83
N GLU A 54 -11.13 1.07 -2.71
CA GLU A 54 -11.56 0.25 -3.86
C GLU A 54 -12.33 -0.99 -3.39
N ASP A 55 -13.37 -1.38 -4.13
CA ASP A 55 -14.05 -2.65 -3.89
C ASP A 55 -13.11 -3.81 -4.24
N THR A 56 -12.73 -4.61 -3.25
CA THR A 56 -11.75 -5.67 -3.39
C THR A 56 -11.92 -6.75 -2.34
N HIS A 57 -11.24 -7.88 -2.51
CA HIS A 57 -11.18 -8.91 -1.48
C HIS A 57 -10.43 -8.39 -0.26
N LYS A 58 -10.90 -8.77 0.93
CA LYS A 58 -10.31 -8.37 2.22
C LYS A 58 -8.79 -8.55 2.31
N GLN A 59 -8.24 -9.57 1.64
CA GLN A 59 -6.80 -9.81 1.58
C GLN A 59 -5.99 -8.71 0.86
N TYR A 60 -6.64 -7.89 0.03
CA TYR A 60 -6.03 -6.80 -0.74
C TYR A 60 -6.38 -5.41 -0.18
N GLU A 61 -7.16 -5.35 0.90
CA GLU A 61 -7.34 -4.13 1.68
C GLU A 61 -6.01 -3.71 2.33
N PRO A 62 -5.85 -2.42 2.70
CA PRO A 62 -4.70 -1.93 3.45
C PRO A 62 -4.59 -2.65 4.80
N ASP A 63 -3.37 -2.87 5.28
CA ASP A 63 -3.16 -3.33 6.66
C ASP A 63 -3.56 -2.25 7.68
N VAL A 64 -3.43 -0.97 7.30
CA VAL A 64 -3.83 0.16 8.13
C VAL A 64 -4.38 1.30 7.27
N THR A 65 -5.43 1.97 7.76
CA THR A 65 -5.93 3.24 7.22
C THR A 65 -5.79 4.33 8.28
N VAL A 66 -5.15 5.43 7.92
CA VAL A 66 -4.84 6.57 8.80
C VAL A 66 -5.15 7.88 8.11
N LYS A 67 -5.33 8.98 8.85
CA LYS A 67 -5.66 10.29 8.27
C LYS A 67 -4.44 11.12 7.90
N ASN A 68 -3.29 10.83 8.51
CA ASN A 68 -2.07 11.60 8.36
C ASN A 68 -0.84 10.76 8.73
N PHE A 69 0.37 11.32 8.57
CA PHE A 69 1.61 10.61 8.87
C PHE A 69 1.94 10.50 10.36
N VAL A 70 1.32 11.31 11.22
CA VAL A 70 1.49 11.16 12.68
C VAL A 70 0.79 9.87 13.11
N GLU A 71 -0.47 9.70 12.74
CA GLU A 71 -1.22 8.46 12.96
C GLU A 71 -0.56 7.25 12.29
N LEU A 72 0.07 7.43 11.12
CA LEU A 72 0.86 6.36 10.49
C LEU A 72 2.05 5.95 11.35
N ALA A 73 2.80 6.91 11.87
CA ALA A 73 3.94 6.63 12.72
C ALA A 73 3.50 5.88 13.98
N ASP A 74 2.43 6.34 14.62
CA ASP A 74 1.85 5.68 15.81
C ASP A 74 1.41 4.24 15.51
N ALA A 75 0.88 3.97 14.32
CA ALA A 75 0.44 2.63 13.91
C ALA A 75 1.58 1.67 13.52
N LEU A 76 2.80 2.17 13.35
CA LEU A 76 3.98 1.38 12.93
C LEU A 76 4.97 1.11 14.09
N LEU A 77 4.79 1.77 15.23
CA LEU A 77 5.53 1.52 16.48
C LEU A 77 5.02 0.26 17.18
#